data_AF-A0A1Y4DUT7-F1
#
_entry.id   AF-A0A1Y4DUT7-F1
#
_cell.length_a   1.000
_cell.length_b   1.000
_cell.length_c   1.000
_cell.angle_alpha   90.00
_cell.angle_beta   90.00
_cell.angle_gamma   90.00
#
_symmetry.space_group_name_H-M   'P 1'
#
loop_
_entity.id
_entity.type
_entity.pdbx_description
1 polymer ?
#
loop_
_entity_poly.entity_id
_entity_poly.type
_entity_poly.pdbx_seq_one_letter_code
_entity_poly.pdbx_strand_id
1 'polypeptide(L)'
;MPDVDAIIEQIIAATRAKGGRAFASERTYADEPILLRGSQLASYLPEPIREMRSLARRPEARSWSDAHLFVEQARLMADYEDDFPYEGEFKSYFPTYESMTNPQLRGYFTWRTHVRGGTVERTSTSFAYVYLYELINGIGADPGEPAFRAIESFWRSYRAFEPAMDRYVRPWLVDYAIYHSLPAELARPYLNTAHDRAVAVLARAEADALASSRRGGRRRDPYVNRADPELLDALDALSTYRLKETRLYQDDPDALASVACGTFFQLARYYSGSRAQGITESLFGVRHAMPHLMFASAVFYPGERHEDCVVELDDTCRFVCRNGIWTRDSLHDGGARSAKLGQILHAVDQRLREALDYPHQLKGRGDPKYLAQIIDREARDFLEWRRTHTPRRIEIDLSKLASIRSTAAETREALLVDEEREDEMTVLVPKRADGAGEGLGLSPDELAFLRGLLDGRAEAVASVDLIVDSINEKLFDLVGDTVVEFDEMGSPALVEDYIEDVREALS
;
A
#
# COMPACT_ATOMS: atom_id res chain seq x y z
N MET A 1 -64.41 38.31 11.79
CA MET A 1 -64.16 36.90 12.17
C MET A 1 -62.67 36.68 12.03
N PRO A 2 -61.98 36.19 13.07
CA PRO A 2 -60.56 35.87 12.92
C PRO A 2 -60.41 34.79 11.84
N ASP A 3 -59.40 34.96 11.01
CA ASP A 3 -59.11 34.04 9.91
C ASP A 3 -58.73 32.67 10.50
N VAL A 4 -59.60 31.69 10.24
CA VAL A 4 -59.46 30.33 10.78
C VAL A 4 -58.16 29.70 10.29
N ASP A 5 -57.73 30.03 9.07
CA ASP A 5 -56.48 29.53 8.51
C ASP A 5 -55.27 30.16 9.22
N ALA A 6 -55.34 31.46 9.55
CA ALA A 6 -54.30 32.13 10.33
C ALA A 6 -54.18 31.59 11.76
N ILE A 7 -55.31 31.22 12.39
CA ILE A 7 -55.31 30.57 13.71
C ILE A 7 -54.70 29.16 13.63
N ILE A 8 -55.04 28.39 12.60
CA ILE A 8 -54.47 27.04 12.38
C ILE A 8 -52.95 27.13 12.16
N GLU A 9 -52.48 28.07 11.33
CA GLU A 9 -51.05 28.31 11.13
C GLU A 9 -50.34 28.70 12.43
N GLN A 10 -50.95 29.56 13.24
CA GLN A 10 -50.39 29.99 14.52
C GLN A 10 -50.31 28.84 15.54
N ILE A 11 -51.30 27.93 15.55
CA ILE A 11 -51.30 26.76 16.41
C ILE A 11 -50.22 25.76 15.96
N ILE A 12 -50.12 25.46 14.66
CA ILE A 12 -49.10 24.53 14.10
C ILE A 12 -47.67 25.05 14.36
N ALA A 13 -47.44 26.36 14.18
CA ALA A 13 -46.16 26.98 14.50
C ALA A 13 -45.81 26.85 15.99
N ALA A 14 -46.80 26.99 16.88
CA ALA A 14 -46.61 26.86 18.31
C ALA A 14 -46.36 25.41 18.78
N THR A 15 -46.93 24.39 18.12
CA THR A 15 -46.65 22.98 18.43
C THR A 15 -45.23 22.59 18.01
N ARG A 16 -44.76 23.05 16.84
CA ARG A 16 -43.37 22.80 16.39
C ARG A 16 -42.33 23.46 17.31
N ALA A 17 -42.58 24.67 17.80
CA ALA A 17 -41.69 25.34 18.76
C ALA A 17 -41.56 24.61 20.11
N LYS A 18 -42.52 23.76 20.47
CA LYS A 18 -42.51 22.93 21.69
C LYS A 18 -41.90 21.54 21.49
N GLY A 19 -41.58 21.16 20.25
CA GLY A 19 -41.13 19.81 19.87
C GLY A 19 -39.74 19.39 20.38
N GLY A 20 -38.93 20.31 20.91
CA GLY A 20 -37.57 20.02 21.38
C GLY A 20 -37.45 19.41 22.80
N ARG A 21 -38.55 19.05 23.48
CA ARG A 21 -38.51 18.60 24.89
C ARG A 21 -39.35 17.38 25.25
N ALA A 22 -39.77 16.56 24.27
CA ALA A 22 -40.69 15.46 24.53
C ALA A 22 -40.12 14.07 24.23
N PHE A 23 -38.98 13.72 24.84
CA PHE A 23 -38.60 12.30 24.99
C PHE A 23 -38.03 12.04 26.39
N ALA A 24 -38.93 11.92 27.37
CA ALA A 24 -38.76 11.09 28.58
C ALA A 24 -40.01 11.21 29.49
N SER A 25 -41.11 10.54 29.12
CA SER A 25 -42.07 9.95 30.07
C SER A 25 -43.25 9.37 29.29
N GLU A 26 -43.50 8.08 29.51
CA GLU A 26 -44.77 7.35 29.37
C GLU A 26 -45.99 8.28 29.14
N ARG A 27 -46.40 8.48 27.88
CA ARG A 27 -47.58 9.28 27.54
C ARG A 27 -48.79 8.38 27.41
N THR A 28 -49.69 8.49 28.39
CA THR A 28 -51.11 8.13 28.27
C THR A 28 -51.71 8.89 27.08
N TYR A 29 -52.41 8.18 26.20
CA TYR A 29 -53.11 8.75 25.04
C TYR A 29 -54.00 9.93 25.45
N ALA A 30 -53.88 11.05 24.73
CA ALA A 30 -54.74 12.22 24.87
C ALA A 30 -55.19 12.68 23.47
N ASP A 31 -56.47 13.04 23.36
CA ASP A 31 -57.07 13.50 22.10
C ASP A 31 -56.45 14.84 21.66
N GLU A 32 -55.57 14.81 20.67
CA GLU A 32 -55.10 16.01 19.98
C GLU A 32 -56.06 16.36 18.82
N PRO A 33 -56.46 17.64 18.67
CA PRO A 33 -57.39 18.03 17.62
C PRO A 33 -56.76 17.86 16.23
N ILE A 34 -57.51 17.28 15.29
CA ILE A 34 -57.12 17.22 13.87
C ILE A 34 -57.32 18.61 13.26
N LEU A 35 -56.23 19.39 13.17
CA LEU A 35 -56.26 20.79 12.73
C LEU A 35 -56.36 20.97 11.20
N LEU A 36 -56.04 19.94 10.42
CA LEU A 36 -56.04 19.97 8.95
C LEU A 36 -56.72 18.72 8.39
N ARG A 37 -57.48 18.86 7.29
CA ARG A 37 -58.00 17.68 6.56
C ARG A 37 -56.83 16.95 5.87
N GLY A 38 -56.93 15.63 5.70
CA GLY A 38 -55.88 14.83 5.04
C GLY A 38 -55.46 15.34 3.65
N SER A 39 -56.39 15.92 2.88
CA SER A 39 -56.11 16.56 1.59
C SER A 39 -55.37 17.91 1.70
N GLN A 40 -55.51 18.61 2.83
CA GLN A 40 -54.78 19.86 3.13
C GLN A 40 -53.38 19.55 3.67
N LEU A 41 -53.21 18.46 4.43
CA LEU A 41 -51.90 17.96 4.86
C LEU A 41 -51.00 17.55 3.69
N ALA A 42 -51.57 16.90 2.66
CA ALA A 42 -50.82 16.46 1.48
C ALA A 42 -50.37 17.61 0.55
N SER A 43 -51.09 18.74 0.56
CA SER A 43 -50.78 19.93 -0.25
C SER A 43 -50.08 21.04 0.54
N TYR A 44 -49.93 20.88 1.86
CA TYR A 44 -49.27 21.85 2.71
C TYR A 44 -47.77 21.94 2.41
N LEU A 45 -47.35 23.14 2.02
CA LEU A 45 -45.95 23.50 1.84
C LEU A 45 -45.53 24.41 3.00
N PRO A 46 -44.56 24.02 3.84
CA PRO A 46 -43.99 24.88 4.87
C PRO A 46 -43.44 26.20 4.32
N GLU A 47 -43.56 27.29 5.09
CA GLU A 47 -43.09 28.63 4.67
C GLU A 47 -41.61 28.65 4.26
N PRO A 48 -40.67 28.01 4.99
CA PRO A 48 -39.26 27.98 4.57
C PRO A 48 -39.07 27.40 3.17
N ILE A 49 -39.84 26.37 2.80
CA ILE A 49 -39.77 25.78 1.45
C ILE A 49 -40.39 26.71 0.40
N ARG A 50 -41.44 27.48 0.74
CA ARG A 50 -42.00 28.52 -0.15
C ARG A 50 -40.97 29.61 -0.40
N GLU A 51 -40.31 30.10 0.65
CA GLU A 51 -39.26 31.12 0.58
C GLU A 51 -38.08 30.63 -0.26
N MET A 52 -37.60 29.41 -0.02
CA MET A 52 -36.53 28.79 -0.81
C MET A 52 -36.86 28.71 -2.30
N ARG A 53 -38.08 28.31 -2.65
CA ARG A 53 -38.52 28.28 -4.06
C ARG A 53 -38.69 29.67 -4.67
N SER A 54 -38.99 30.68 -3.85
CA SER A 54 -39.11 32.06 -4.32
C SER A 54 -37.77 32.63 -4.81
N LEU A 55 -36.63 32.11 -4.32
CA LEU A 55 -35.29 32.55 -4.73
C LEU A 55 -35.10 32.43 -6.24
N ALA A 56 -35.53 31.33 -6.86
CA ALA A 56 -35.43 31.10 -8.30
C ALA A 56 -36.22 32.12 -9.15
N ARG A 57 -37.19 32.81 -8.55
CA ARG A 57 -38.07 33.79 -9.22
C ARG A 57 -37.61 35.23 -9.06
N ARG A 58 -36.58 35.47 -8.23
CA ARG A 58 -36.05 36.81 -8.00
C ARG A 58 -35.36 37.34 -9.27
N PRO A 59 -35.42 38.66 -9.55
CA PRO A 59 -34.74 39.24 -10.71
C PRO A 59 -33.24 38.93 -10.77
N GLU A 60 -32.57 38.90 -9.61
CA GLU A 60 -31.14 38.63 -9.46
C GLU A 60 -30.79 37.19 -9.85
N ALA A 61 -31.69 36.24 -9.58
CA ALA A 61 -31.47 34.81 -9.88
C ALA A 61 -31.42 34.50 -11.38
N ARG A 62 -31.86 35.43 -12.25
CA ARG A 62 -31.80 35.26 -13.71
C ARG A 62 -30.39 35.13 -14.26
N SER A 63 -29.38 35.65 -13.56
CA SER A 63 -27.96 35.55 -13.95
C SER A 63 -27.23 34.42 -13.23
N TRP A 64 -27.89 33.73 -12.30
CA TRP A 64 -27.28 32.67 -11.52
C TRP A 64 -27.21 31.37 -12.33
N SER A 65 -26.13 30.62 -12.12
CA SER A 65 -26.08 29.22 -12.55
C SER A 65 -26.94 28.36 -11.62
N ASP A 66 -27.30 27.16 -12.07
CA ASP A 66 -28.03 26.19 -11.24
C ASP A 66 -27.29 25.87 -9.93
N ALA A 67 -25.96 25.78 -9.98
CA ALA A 67 -25.12 25.57 -8.80
C ALA A 67 -25.14 26.77 -7.84
N HIS A 68 -25.14 28.00 -8.36
CA HIS A 68 -25.25 29.19 -7.52
C HIS A 68 -26.62 29.25 -6.84
N LEU A 69 -27.71 29.03 -7.59
CA LEU A 69 -29.06 28.96 -7.02
C LEU A 69 -29.17 27.85 -5.97
N PHE A 70 -28.60 26.68 -6.23
CA PHE A 70 -28.56 25.56 -5.29
C PHE A 70 -27.89 25.96 -3.96
N VAL A 71 -26.74 26.62 -4.01
CA VAL A 71 -26.02 27.07 -2.80
C VAL A 71 -26.82 28.10 -2.03
N GLU A 72 -27.45 29.07 -2.70
CA GLU A 72 -28.29 30.08 -2.03
C GLU A 72 -29.52 29.45 -1.36
N GLN A 73 -30.16 28.47 -2.03
CA GLN A 73 -31.24 27.68 -1.45
C GLN A 73 -30.75 26.84 -0.25
N ALA A 74 -29.58 26.22 -0.37
CA ALA A 74 -29.00 25.40 0.69
C ALA A 74 -28.63 26.22 1.93
N ARG A 75 -28.11 27.44 1.74
CA ARG A 75 -27.82 28.40 2.82
C ARG A 75 -29.08 28.79 3.58
N LEU A 76 -30.16 29.12 2.87
CA LEU A 76 -31.44 29.43 3.49
C LEU A 76 -31.99 28.25 4.31
N MET A 77 -31.77 27.03 3.82
CA MET A 77 -32.26 25.79 4.44
C MET A 77 -31.22 25.10 5.33
N ALA A 78 -30.15 25.81 5.71
CA ALA A 78 -29.02 25.23 6.44
C ALA A 78 -29.49 24.55 7.72
N ASP A 79 -30.34 25.21 8.52
CA ASP A 79 -30.83 24.70 9.81
C ASP A 79 -32.28 24.17 9.75
N TYR A 80 -32.87 24.11 8.55
CA TYR A 80 -34.24 23.64 8.42
C TYR A 80 -34.33 22.13 8.64
N GLU A 81 -35.26 21.75 9.51
CA GLU A 81 -35.68 20.37 9.75
C GLU A 81 -37.14 20.19 9.36
N ASP A 82 -37.49 19.01 8.86
CA ASP A 82 -38.87 18.64 8.54
C ASP A 82 -39.21 17.28 9.15
N ASP A 83 -40.51 17.02 9.24
CA ASP A 83 -41.09 15.75 9.62
C ASP A 83 -42.27 15.48 8.68
N PHE A 84 -41.99 14.77 7.59
CA PHE A 84 -42.93 14.44 6.55
C PHE A 84 -42.75 12.99 6.08
N PRO A 85 -43.75 12.12 6.26
CA PRO A 85 -43.69 10.76 5.78
C PRO A 85 -43.65 10.77 4.24
N TYR A 86 -42.59 10.21 3.67
CA TYR A 86 -42.38 10.13 2.23
C TYR A 86 -41.84 8.75 1.84
N GLU A 87 -42.60 8.03 1.02
CA GLU A 87 -42.26 6.69 0.52
C GLU A 87 -41.99 6.65 -1.00
N GLY A 88 -41.86 7.83 -1.64
CA GLY A 88 -41.66 7.91 -3.08
C GLY A 88 -40.20 7.77 -3.51
N GLU A 89 -39.99 7.69 -4.83
CA GLU A 89 -38.66 7.70 -5.44
C GLU A 89 -38.35 9.04 -6.11
N PHE A 90 -37.05 9.36 -6.17
CA PHE A 90 -36.51 10.49 -6.90
C PHE A 90 -35.21 10.12 -7.60
N LYS A 91 -35.15 10.40 -8.90
CA LYS A 91 -33.97 10.12 -9.73
C LYS A 91 -33.67 11.30 -10.65
N SER A 92 -32.47 11.83 -10.53
CA SER A 92 -31.89 12.85 -11.40
C SER A 92 -30.37 12.67 -11.44
N TYR A 93 -29.74 13.01 -12.57
CA TYR A 93 -28.29 12.89 -12.76
C TYR A 93 -27.50 13.98 -12.01
N PHE A 94 -28.03 15.21 -11.97
CA PHE A 94 -27.46 16.33 -11.20
C PHE A 94 -28.58 16.92 -10.33
N PRO A 95 -28.98 16.22 -9.26
CA PRO A 95 -30.12 16.64 -8.46
C PRO A 95 -29.83 17.94 -7.70
N THR A 96 -30.80 18.85 -7.73
CA THR A 96 -30.87 20.08 -6.94
C THR A 96 -32.25 20.19 -6.28
N TYR A 97 -32.48 21.14 -5.38
CA TYR A 97 -33.81 21.37 -4.82
C TYR A 97 -34.86 21.70 -5.89
N GLU A 98 -34.48 22.44 -6.93
CA GLU A 98 -35.40 22.83 -7.99
C GLU A 98 -35.89 21.64 -8.82
N SER A 99 -35.07 20.58 -8.91
CA SER A 99 -35.44 19.34 -9.60
C SER A 99 -36.43 18.46 -8.85
N MET A 100 -36.75 18.78 -7.59
CA MET A 100 -37.66 18.01 -6.75
C MET A 100 -39.07 18.64 -6.72
N THR A 101 -40.09 17.79 -6.64
CA THR A 101 -41.47 18.21 -6.31
C THR A 101 -41.57 18.59 -4.83
N ASN A 102 -42.68 19.24 -4.42
CA ASN A 102 -42.89 19.61 -3.01
C ASN A 102 -42.85 18.41 -2.04
N PRO A 103 -43.53 17.28 -2.31
CA PRO A 103 -43.43 16.10 -1.45
C PRO A 103 -41.99 15.53 -1.41
N GLN A 104 -41.28 15.53 -2.54
CA GLN A 104 -39.88 15.10 -2.59
C GLN A 104 -38.96 15.99 -1.75
N LEU A 105 -39.13 17.31 -1.81
CA LEU A 105 -38.35 18.23 -0.97
C LEU A 105 -38.60 18.00 0.52
N ARG A 106 -39.87 17.87 0.92
CA ARG A 106 -40.20 17.57 2.32
C ARG A 106 -39.64 16.22 2.77
N GLY A 107 -39.73 15.21 1.91
CA GLY A 107 -39.12 13.90 2.14
C GLY A 107 -37.60 13.97 2.26
N TYR A 108 -36.94 14.76 1.41
CA TYR A 108 -35.50 15.01 1.48
C TYR A 108 -35.11 15.68 2.80
N PHE A 109 -35.78 16.77 3.19
CA PHE A 109 -35.45 17.47 4.43
C PHE A 109 -35.73 16.61 5.68
N THR A 110 -36.76 15.78 5.67
CA THR A 110 -37.02 14.80 6.74
C THR A 110 -35.89 13.79 6.85
N TRP A 111 -35.50 13.18 5.72
CA TRP A 111 -34.39 12.23 5.68
C TRP A 111 -33.05 12.88 6.09
N ARG A 112 -32.78 14.09 5.62
CA ARG A 112 -31.59 14.88 6.01
C ARG A 112 -31.55 15.16 7.51
N THR A 113 -32.70 15.48 8.14
CA THR A 113 -32.80 15.64 9.59
C THR A 113 -32.37 14.37 10.31
N HIS A 114 -32.84 13.20 9.88
CA HIS A 114 -32.41 11.92 10.47
C HIS A 114 -30.91 11.65 10.28
N VAL A 115 -30.37 11.92 9.09
CA VAL A 115 -28.94 11.75 8.79
C VAL A 115 -28.09 12.63 9.72
N ARG A 116 -28.48 13.89 9.94
CA ARG A 116 -27.79 14.81 10.85
C ARG A 116 -27.95 14.43 12.32
N GLY A 117 -29.06 13.78 12.67
CA GLY A 117 -29.27 13.13 13.96
C GLY A 117 -28.49 11.80 14.13
N GLY A 118 -27.70 11.39 13.14
CA GLY A 118 -26.87 10.17 13.18
C GLY A 118 -27.55 8.91 12.65
N THR A 119 -28.79 9.02 12.14
CA THR A 119 -29.55 7.88 11.60
C THR A 119 -29.49 7.89 10.07
N VAL A 120 -28.64 7.05 9.49
CA VAL A 120 -28.46 6.95 8.04
C VAL A 120 -29.27 5.77 7.48
N GLU A 121 -30.40 6.09 6.85
CA GLU A 121 -31.28 5.10 6.22
C GLU A 121 -31.17 5.14 4.70
N ARG A 122 -31.47 4.00 4.06
CA ARG A 122 -31.54 3.90 2.60
C ARG A 122 -32.63 4.84 2.07
N THR A 123 -32.30 5.61 1.03
CA THR A 123 -33.22 6.49 0.33
C THR A 123 -32.97 6.45 -1.18
N SER A 124 -33.61 7.36 -1.91
CA SER A 124 -33.29 7.65 -3.31
C SER A 124 -31.83 8.10 -3.46
N THR A 125 -31.05 7.45 -4.32
CA THR A 125 -29.62 7.78 -4.53
C THR A 125 -29.40 9.28 -4.81
N SER A 126 -30.33 9.94 -5.51
CA SER A 126 -30.26 11.38 -5.77
C SER A 126 -30.36 12.25 -4.51
N PHE A 127 -31.07 11.83 -3.44
CA PHE A 127 -31.07 12.55 -2.15
C PHE A 127 -29.69 12.50 -1.49
N ALA A 128 -29.05 11.33 -1.49
CA ALA A 128 -27.70 11.20 -0.94
C ALA A 128 -26.69 12.10 -1.66
N TYR A 129 -26.79 12.25 -2.99
CA TYR A 129 -25.95 13.20 -3.73
C TYR A 129 -26.25 14.65 -3.40
N VAL A 130 -27.53 15.04 -3.21
CA VAL A 130 -27.86 16.42 -2.78
C VAL A 130 -27.24 16.73 -1.42
N TYR A 131 -27.30 15.78 -0.49
CA TYR A 131 -26.67 15.95 0.82
C TYR A 131 -25.14 16.07 0.73
N LEU A 132 -24.49 15.29 -0.14
CA LEU A 132 -23.07 15.45 -0.43
C LEU A 132 -22.75 16.81 -1.05
N TYR A 133 -23.59 17.31 -1.96
CA TYR A 133 -23.41 18.64 -2.54
C TYR A 133 -23.56 19.73 -1.49
N GLU A 134 -24.51 19.62 -0.56
CA GLU A 134 -24.60 20.53 0.58
C GLU A 134 -23.28 20.57 1.35
N LEU A 135 -22.74 19.43 1.76
CA LEU A 135 -21.49 19.35 2.53
C LEU A 135 -20.29 19.91 1.75
N ILE A 136 -20.17 19.59 0.45
CA ILE A 136 -19.11 20.10 -0.42
C ILE A 136 -19.16 21.64 -0.51
N ASN A 137 -20.36 22.22 -0.55
CA ASN A 137 -20.54 23.67 -0.58
C ASN A 137 -20.57 24.31 0.83
N GLY A 138 -20.16 23.58 1.87
CA GLY A 138 -20.03 24.10 3.24
C GLY A 138 -21.35 24.27 3.98
N ILE A 139 -22.37 23.46 3.67
CA ILE A 139 -23.68 23.50 4.32
C ILE A 139 -23.82 22.32 5.28
N GLY A 140 -24.10 22.63 6.55
CA GLY A 140 -24.29 21.63 7.61
C GLY A 140 -23.02 21.17 8.32
N ALA A 141 -21.87 21.68 7.94
CA ALA A 141 -20.61 21.47 8.64
C ALA A 141 -19.68 22.68 8.43
N ASP A 142 -18.87 23.00 9.45
CA ASP A 142 -17.90 24.08 9.35
C ASP A 142 -16.86 23.77 8.26
N PRO A 143 -16.51 24.74 7.39
CA PRO A 143 -15.52 24.56 6.35
C PRO A 143 -14.17 24.06 6.90
N GLY A 144 -13.51 23.18 6.14
CA GLY A 144 -12.22 22.60 6.50
C GLY A 144 -12.32 21.15 6.97
N GLU A 145 -11.51 20.74 7.96
CA GLU A 145 -11.51 19.34 8.41
C GLU A 145 -12.89 18.82 8.88
N PRO A 146 -13.73 19.59 9.61
CA PRO A 146 -15.05 19.11 10.03
C PRO A 146 -15.95 18.70 8.85
N ALA A 147 -16.05 19.53 7.81
CA ALA A 147 -16.77 19.21 6.59
C ALA A 147 -16.15 18.04 5.82
N PHE A 148 -14.81 17.95 5.72
CA PHE A 148 -14.14 16.79 5.14
C PHE A 148 -14.56 15.49 5.84
N ARG A 149 -14.54 15.47 7.18
CA ARG A 149 -14.93 14.31 7.99
C ARG A 149 -16.42 14.00 7.87
N ALA A 150 -17.27 15.01 7.74
CA ALA A 150 -18.70 14.82 7.51
C ALA A 150 -18.97 14.12 6.17
N ILE A 151 -18.31 14.56 5.09
CA ILE A 151 -18.38 13.92 3.76
C ILE A 151 -17.88 12.47 3.86
N GLU A 152 -16.71 12.27 4.47
CA GLU A 152 -16.09 10.96 4.63
C GLU A 152 -17.00 9.99 5.41
N SER A 153 -17.51 10.44 6.56
CA SER A 153 -18.35 9.63 7.47
C SER A 153 -19.68 9.24 6.82
N PHE A 154 -20.34 10.19 6.17
CA PHE A 154 -21.59 9.94 5.46
C PHE A 154 -21.37 8.92 4.34
N TRP A 155 -20.35 9.11 3.49
CA TRP A 155 -20.06 8.17 2.40
C TRP A 155 -19.71 6.78 2.92
N ARG A 156 -18.87 6.66 3.96
CA ARG A 156 -18.53 5.36 4.57
C ARG A 156 -19.76 4.62 5.07
N SER A 157 -20.75 5.34 5.59
CA SER A 157 -22.02 4.76 6.07
C SER A 157 -22.94 4.37 4.91
N TYR A 158 -23.10 5.27 3.93
CA TYR A 158 -24.09 5.10 2.86
C TYR A 158 -23.64 4.17 1.73
N ARG A 159 -22.33 3.97 1.52
CA ARG A 159 -21.79 3.10 0.45
C ARG A 159 -22.19 1.63 0.57
N ALA A 160 -22.65 1.18 1.74
CA ALA A 160 -23.25 -0.15 1.90
C ALA A 160 -24.53 -0.32 1.05
N PHE A 161 -25.27 0.77 0.84
CA PHE A 161 -26.47 0.80 0.01
C PHE A 161 -26.15 1.14 -1.45
N GLU A 162 -25.14 1.99 -1.70
CA GLU A 162 -24.75 2.46 -3.04
C GLU A 162 -23.22 2.43 -3.25
N PRO A 163 -22.63 1.26 -3.59
CA PRO A 163 -21.19 1.15 -3.79
C PRO A 163 -20.65 1.98 -4.97
N ALA A 164 -21.48 2.28 -5.96
CA ALA A 164 -21.07 3.07 -7.13
C ALA A 164 -20.65 4.51 -6.77
N MET A 165 -21.05 4.99 -5.60
CA MET A 165 -20.69 6.31 -5.06
C MET A 165 -19.18 6.47 -4.85
N ASP A 166 -18.45 5.38 -4.64
CA ASP A 166 -16.98 5.37 -4.47
C ASP A 166 -16.25 6.05 -5.65
N ARG A 167 -16.81 5.95 -6.87
CA ARG A 167 -16.25 6.55 -8.07
C ARG A 167 -16.21 8.08 -8.00
N TYR A 168 -17.13 8.69 -7.26
CA TYR A 168 -17.31 10.13 -7.18
C TYR A 168 -16.75 10.72 -5.89
N VAL A 169 -17.11 10.12 -4.74
CA VAL A 169 -16.75 10.71 -3.44
C VAL A 169 -15.26 10.61 -3.16
N ARG A 170 -14.57 9.54 -3.59
CA ARG A 170 -13.12 9.43 -3.36
C ARG A 170 -12.35 10.56 -4.06
N PRO A 171 -12.58 10.86 -5.35
CA PRO A 171 -12.05 12.09 -5.97
C PRO A 171 -12.47 13.38 -5.27
N TRP A 172 -13.74 13.51 -4.85
CA TRP A 172 -14.21 14.71 -4.17
C TRP A 172 -13.53 14.95 -2.82
N LEU A 173 -13.18 13.90 -2.06
CA LEU A 173 -12.40 14.05 -0.82
C LEU A 173 -10.99 14.59 -1.11
N VAL A 174 -10.35 14.11 -2.19
CA VAL A 174 -9.06 14.66 -2.64
C VAL A 174 -9.21 16.13 -3.02
N ASP A 175 -10.20 16.46 -3.86
CA ASP A 175 -10.48 17.83 -4.28
C ASP A 175 -10.78 18.74 -3.09
N TYR A 176 -11.55 18.26 -2.10
CA TYR A 176 -11.89 19.02 -0.90
C TYR A 176 -10.65 19.37 -0.07
N ALA A 177 -9.78 18.38 0.15
CA ALA A 177 -8.54 18.60 0.87
C ALA A 177 -7.63 19.61 0.16
N ILE A 178 -7.52 19.53 -1.17
CA ILE A 178 -6.73 20.47 -1.97
C ILE A 178 -7.35 21.87 -1.94
N TYR A 179 -8.65 21.97 -2.21
CA TYR A 179 -9.38 23.24 -2.31
C TYR A 179 -9.40 24.01 -0.99
N HIS A 180 -9.41 23.30 0.15
CA HIS A 180 -9.39 23.93 1.48
C HIS A 180 -8.00 23.94 2.14
N SER A 181 -6.93 23.63 1.42
CA SER A 181 -5.55 23.60 1.94
C SER A 181 -5.39 22.75 3.21
N LEU A 182 -6.06 21.59 3.24
CA LEU A 182 -6.00 20.66 4.36
C LEU A 182 -4.71 19.81 4.33
N PRO A 183 -4.33 19.18 5.46
CA PRO A 183 -3.17 18.29 5.50
C PRO A 183 -3.25 17.17 4.45
N ALA A 184 -2.16 16.93 3.72
CA ALA A 184 -2.10 15.93 2.66
C ALA A 184 -2.46 14.50 3.13
N GLU A 185 -2.22 14.19 4.40
CA GLU A 185 -2.55 12.90 5.02
C GLU A 185 -4.05 12.57 4.93
N LEU A 186 -4.93 13.58 4.91
CA LEU A 186 -6.37 13.38 4.73
C LEU A 186 -6.71 12.88 3.31
N ALA A 187 -6.01 13.40 2.30
CA ALA A 187 -6.26 13.04 0.90
C ALA A 187 -5.61 11.72 0.48
N ARG A 188 -4.46 11.36 1.08
CA ARG A 188 -3.64 10.20 0.68
C ARG A 188 -4.40 8.87 0.53
N PRO A 189 -5.32 8.47 1.42
CA PRO A 189 -6.09 7.22 1.27
C PRO A 189 -7.00 7.16 0.03
N TYR A 190 -7.27 8.30 -0.58
CA TYR A 190 -8.17 8.46 -1.72
C TYR A 190 -7.45 8.74 -3.04
N LEU A 191 -6.13 8.93 -2.99
CA LEU A 191 -5.30 9.11 -4.17
C LEU A 191 -5.33 7.86 -5.05
N ASN A 192 -5.50 8.08 -6.35
CA ASN A 192 -5.30 7.07 -7.38
C ASN A 192 -3.98 7.34 -8.11
N THR A 193 -2.85 7.23 -7.39
CA THR A 193 -1.50 7.49 -7.89
C THR A 193 -0.67 6.22 -8.11
N ALA A 194 -1.26 5.03 -7.95
CA ALA A 194 -0.54 3.76 -8.11
C ALA A 194 0.11 3.62 -9.50
N HIS A 195 -0.62 4.02 -10.55
CA HIS A 195 -0.11 4.06 -11.92
C HIS A 195 1.05 5.05 -12.06
N ASP A 196 0.86 6.30 -11.64
CA ASP A 196 1.88 7.35 -11.74
C ASP A 196 3.17 6.99 -10.96
N ARG A 197 3.03 6.36 -9.78
CA ARG A 197 4.15 5.85 -8.97
C ARG A 197 4.91 4.75 -9.69
N ALA A 198 4.21 3.77 -10.28
CA ALA A 198 4.86 2.72 -11.05
C ALA A 198 5.62 3.32 -12.25
N VAL A 199 5.04 4.31 -12.96
CA VAL A 199 5.76 4.98 -14.06
C VAL A 199 6.98 5.75 -13.54
N ALA A 200 6.92 6.36 -12.35
CA ALA A 200 8.06 7.01 -11.72
C ALA A 200 9.20 6.02 -11.38
N VAL A 201 8.88 4.79 -10.95
CA VAL A 201 9.87 3.71 -10.76
C VAL A 201 10.58 3.39 -12.08
N LEU A 202 9.84 3.23 -13.17
CA LEU A 202 10.41 2.97 -14.50
C LEU A 202 11.32 4.12 -14.95
N ALA A 203 10.90 5.37 -14.74
CA ALA A 203 11.68 6.55 -15.09
C ALA A 203 13.00 6.62 -14.30
N ARG A 204 12.99 6.26 -13.01
CA ARG A 204 14.19 6.16 -12.18
C ARG A 204 15.13 5.07 -12.67
N ALA A 205 14.61 3.86 -12.91
CA ALA A 205 15.39 2.75 -13.44
C ALA A 205 15.99 3.06 -14.83
N GLU A 206 15.27 3.78 -15.68
CA GLU A 206 15.79 4.29 -16.96
C GLU A 206 16.95 5.28 -16.74
N ALA A 207 16.80 6.25 -15.83
CA ALA A 207 17.86 7.20 -15.51
C ALA A 207 19.13 6.50 -14.99
N ASP A 208 18.98 5.50 -14.11
CA ASP A 208 20.08 4.71 -13.55
C ASP A 208 20.80 3.89 -14.63
N ALA A 209 20.04 3.36 -15.60
CA ALA A 209 20.61 2.66 -16.75
C ALA A 209 21.47 3.55 -17.64
N LEU A 210 21.02 4.79 -17.86
CA LEU A 210 21.75 5.77 -18.65
C LEU A 210 22.99 6.29 -17.90
N ALA A 211 22.90 6.50 -16.58
CA ALA A 211 24.02 6.92 -15.75
C ALA A 211 25.15 5.87 -15.73
N SER A 212 24.78 4.58 -15.61
CA SER A 212 25.73 3.46 -15.59
C SER A 212 26.55 3.33 -16.88
N SER A 213 25.97 3.71 -18.03
CA SER A 213 26.61 3.60 -19.34
C SER A 213 27.78 4.55 -19.59
N ARG A 214 27.89 5.64 -18.81
CA ARG A 214 28.89 6.71 -19.00
C ARG A 214 30.27 6.39 -18.41
N ARG A 215 30.39 5.31 -17.62
CA ARG A 215 31.65 4.86 -17.02
C ARG A 215 32.40 3.96 -18.02
N GLY A 216 33.14 4.59 -18.94
CA GLY A 216 33.63 3.97 -20.16
C GLY A 216 34.71 2.88 -20.03
N GLY A 217 34.77 2.05 -21.09
CA GLY A 217 35.86 1.14 -21.44
C GLY A 217 35.44 0.25 -22.63
N ARG A 218 36.39 -0.11 -23.52
CA ARG A 218 36.16 -1.08 -24.63
C ARG A 218 35.89 -2.51 -24.14
N ARG A 219 36.06 -2.76 -22.84
CA ARG A 219 35.90 -4.07 -22.19
C ARG A 219 34.45 -4.23 -21.74
N ARG A 220 33.88 -5.40 -22.01
CA ARG A 220 32.52 -5.74 -21.58
C ARG A 220 32.48 -5.78 -20.05
N ASP A 221 31.57 -5.02 -19.45
CA ASP A 221 31.32 -5.09 -18.02
C ASP A 221 30.84 -6.50 -17.63
N PRO A 222 31.26 -7.03 -16.47
CA PRO A 222 30.69 -8.25 -15.92
C PRO A 222 29.16 -8.15 -15.86
N TYR A 223 28.48 -9.28 -16.07
CA TYR A 223 27.06 -9.36 -15.79
C TYR A 223 26.82 -9.10 -14.30
N VAL A 224 25.83 -8.27 -14.00
CA VAL A 224 25.38 -7.98 -12.64
C VAL A 224 23.93 -8.41 -12.58
N ASN A 225 23.56 -9.21 -11.59
CA ASN A 225 22.16 -9.53 -11.35
C ASN A 225 21.40 -8.21 -11.06
N ARG A 226 20.40 -7.91 -11.89
CA ARG A 226 19.59 -6.69 -11.81
C ARG A 226 18.17 -6.96 -11.30
N ALA A 227 17.95 -8.10 -10.64
CA ALA A 227 16.68 -8.35 -9.96
C ALA A 227 16.40 -7.20 -8.99
N ASP A 228 15.34 -6.46 -9.28
CA ASP A 228 14.87 -5.33 -8.49
C ASP A 228 13.37 -5.55 -8.24
N PRO A 229 12.97 -5.89 -7.01
CA PRO A 229 11.57 -6.11 -6.68
C PRO A 229 10.69 -4.89 -6.96
N GLU A 230 11.18 -3.66 -6.72
CA GLU A 230 10.39 -2.45 -6.96
C GLU A 230 10.14 -2.25 -8.46
N LEU A 231 11.19 -2.43 -9.27
CA LEU A 231 11.07 -2.33 -10.73
C LEU A 231 10.19 -3.45 -11.30
N LEU A 232 10.33 -4.69 -10.82
CA LEU A 232 9.51 -5.80 -11.27
C LEU A 232 8.03 -5.57 -10.98
N ASP A 233 7.71 -5.07 -9.78
CA ASP A 233 6.35 -4.76 -9.36
C ASP A 233 5.73 -3.68 -10.24
N ALA A 234 6.51 -2.64 -10.56
CA ALA A 234 6.09 -1.59 -11.47
C ALA A 234 5.88 -2.10 -12.91
N LEU A 235 6.79 -2.93 -13.43
CA LEU A 235 6.66 -3.56 -14.74
C LEU A 235 5.40 -4.43 -14.83
N ASP A 236 5.14 -5.24 -13.80
CA ASP A 236 3.97 -6.12 -13.74
C ASP A 236 2.65 -5.33 -13.60
N ALA A 237 2.63 -4.28 -12.78
CA ALA A 237 1.45 -3.43 -12.58
C ALA A 237 1.03 -2.66 -13.84
N LEU A 238 2.00 -2.18 -14.60
CA LEU A 238 1.81 -1.38 -15.81
C LEU A 238 1.62 -2.21 -17.08
N SER A 239 1.92 -3.50 -17.04
CA SER A 239 1.85 -4.40 -18.19
C SER A 239 0.46 -5.03 -18.34
N THR A 240 0.00 -5.20 -19.59
CA THR A 240 -1.18 -6.03 -19.87
C THR A 240 -0.89 -7.53 -19.70
N TYR A 241 0.38 -7.93 -19.68
CA TYR A 241 0.83 -9.28 -19.40
C TYR A 241 1.43 -9.36 -17.99
N ARG A 242 0.80 -10.14 -17.10
CA ARG A 242 1.16 -10.25 -15.68
C ARG A 242 2.22 -11.34 -15.49
N LEU A 243 3.48 -10.95 -15.34
CA LEU A 243 4.60 -11.86 -15.13
C LEU A 243 4.44 -12.65 -13.83
N LYS A 244 3.99 -11.99 -12.76
CA LYS A 244 3.85 -12.63 -11.44
C LYS A 244 2.82 -13.75 -11.40
N GLU A 245 1.88 -13.74 -12.36
CA GLU A 245 0.84 -14.76 -12.50
C GLU A 245 1.28 -15.95 -13.40
N THR A 246 2.50 -15.92 -13.95
CA THR A 246 3.02 -16.98 -14.83
C THR A 246 3.61 -18.15 -14.06
N ARG A 247 3.55 -19.36 -14.65
CA ARG A 247 4.17 -20.56 -14.04
C ARG A 247 5.67 -20.43 -13.87
N LEU A 248 6.37 -19.86 -14.86
CA LEU A 248 7.82 -19.67 -14.76
C LEU A 248 8.18 -18.78 -13.57
N TYR A 249 7.39 -17.75 -13.28
CA TYR A 249 7.61 -16.92 -12.08
C TYR A 249 7.41 -17.69 -10.77
N GLN A 250 6.44 -18.61 -10.73
CA GLN A 250 6.19 -19.42 -9.54
C GLN A 250 7.31 -20.45 -9.31
N ASP A 251 7.87 -21.00 -10.38
CA ASP A 251 8.93 -22.02 -10.32
C ASP A 251 10.33 -21.42 -10.12
N ASP A 252 10.60 -20.26 -10.74
CA ASP A 252 11.91 -19.59 -10.69
C ASP A 252 11.74 -18.06 -10.75
N PRO A 253 11.30 -17.43 -9.64
CA PRO A 253 11.04 -15.99 -9.58
C PRO A 253 12.31 -15.18 -9.83
N ASP A 254 13.46 -15.66 -9.35
CA ASP A 254 14.75 -14.99 -9.48
C ASP A 254 15.19 -14.87 -10.93
N ALA A 255 15.05 -15.94 -11.73
CA ALA A 255 15.40 -15.92 -13.14
C ALA A 255 14.55 -14.93 -13.92
N LEU A 256 13.23 -14.97 -13.73
CA LEU A 256 12.32 -14.09 -14.46
C LEU A 256 12.49 -12.63 -14.03
N ALA A 257 12.67 -12.37 -12.72
CA ALA A 257 12.93 -11.04 -12.19
C ALA A 257 14.21 -10.43 -12.77
N SER A 258 15.30 -11.20 -12.75
CA SER A 258 16.61 -10.77 -13.23
C SER A 258 16.56 -10.42 -14.73
N VAL A 259 16.01 -11.31 -15.55
CA VAL A 259 15.97 -11.12 -17.00
C VAL A 259 14.97 -10.03 -17.40
N ALA A 260 13.84 -9.88 -16.71
CA ALA A 260 12.88 -8.81 -16.98
C ALA A 260 13.46 -7.42 -16.67
N CYS A 261 14.01 -7.24 -15.47
CA CYS A 261 14.63 -5.98 -15.05
C CYS A 261 15.87 -5.66 -15.90
N GLY A 262 16.69 -6.66 -16.18
CA GLY A 262 17.83 -6.54 -17.08
C GLY A 262 17.44 -6.17 -18.51
N THR A 263 16.36 -6.76 -19.05
CA THR A 263 15.83 -6.40 -20.37
C THR A 263 15.37 -4.96 -20.40
N PHE A 264 14.64 -4.49 -19.38
CA PHE A 264 14.25 -3.08 -19.28
C PHE A 264 15.47 -2.15 -19.29
N PHE A 265 16.50 -2.47 -18.50
CA PHE A 265 17.75 -1.72 -18.45
C PHE A 265 18.44 -1.64 -19.82
N GLN A 266 18.54 -2.75 -20.57
CA GLN A 266 19.12 -2.74 -21.91
C GLN A 266 18.26 -1.96 -22.92
N LEU A 267 16.94 -2.05 -22.80
CA LEU A 267 16.02 -1.30 -23.64
C LEU A 267 16.12 0.21 -23.39
N ALA A 268 16.26 0.65 -22.14
CA ALA A 268 16.50 2.06 -21.80
C ALA A 268 17.72 2.62 -22.56
N ARG A 269 18.84 1.88 -22.54
CA ARG A 269 20.07 2.23 -23.28
C ARG A 269 19.88 2.21 -24.80
N TYR A 270 19.13 1.23 -25.31
CA TYR A 270 18.84 1.14 -26.73
C TYR A 270 17.98 2.31 -27.22
N TYR A 271 16.94 2.68 -26.48
CA TYR A 271 16.05 3.79 -26.81
C TYR A 271 16.79 5.12 -26.77
N SER A 272 17.61 5.39 -25.75
CA SER A 272 18.36 6.65 -25.68
C SER A 272 19.34 6.88 -26.85
N GLY A 273 19.89 5.81 -27.41
CA GLY A 273 20.84 5.90 -28.53
C GLY A 273 20.20 5.81 -29.91
N SER A 274 19.00 5.22 -30.02
CA SER A 274 18.39 4.85 -31.32
C SER A 274 17.03 5.50 -31.57
N ARG A 275 16.44 6.20 -30.59
CA ARG A 275 15.10 6.77 -30.65
C ARG A 275 15.11 8.22 -30.15
N ALA A 276 14.10 8.99 -30.56
CA ALA A 276 13.93 10.38 -30.11
C ALA A 276 13.44 10.49 -28.66
N GLN A 277 12.75 9.46 -28.16
CA GLN A 277 12.16 9.40 -26.82
C GLN A 277 12.72 8.22 -26.04
N GLY A 278 12.79 8.37 -24.72
CA GLY A 278 13.11 7.28 -23.79
C GLY A 278 12.10 6.14 -23.84
N ILE A 279 12.42 5.00 -23.24
CA ILE A 279 11.47 3.87 -23.21
C ILE A 279 10.24 4.21 -22.37
N THR A 280 10.41 4.85 -21.21
CA THR A 280 9.28 5.21 -20.34
C THR A 280 8.36 6.21 -21.02
N GLU A 281 8.93 7.25 -21.63
CA GLU A 281 8.19 8.24 -22.43
C GLU A 281 7.49 7.59 -23.63
N SER A 282 8.14 6.65 -24.32
CA SER A 282 7.52 5.93 -25.43
C SER A 282 6.36 5.03 -25.00
N LEU A 283 6.30 4.61 -23.73
CA LEU A 283 5.26 3.73 -23.20
C LEU A 283 4.10 4.50 -22.57
N PHE A 284 4.38 5.61 -21.87
CA PHE A 284 3.43 6.32 -21.00
C PHE A 284 3.34 7.84 -21.29
N GLY A 285 4.03 8.31 -22.33
CA GLY A 285 4.03 9.72 -22.72
C GLY A 285 4.81 10.63 -21.77
N VAL A 286 4.62 11.94 -21.96
CA VAL A 286 5.27 12.99 -21.17
C VAL A 286 4.28 13.58 -20.17
N ARG A 287 4.76 13.85 -18.96
CA ARG A 287 3.98 14.59 -17.96
C ARG A 287 3.77 16.03 -18.39
N HIS A 288 2.55 16.51 -18.30
CA HIS A 288 2.23 17.92 -18.48
C HIS A 288 1.10 18.37 -17.58
N ALA A 289 1.03 19.68 -17.36
CA ALA A 289 -0.05 20.30 -16.60
C ALA A 289 -1.36 20.21 -17.41
N MET A 290 -2.31 19.45 -16.87
CA MET A 290 -3.65 19.27 -17.46
C MET A 290 -4.68 20.05 -16.67
N PRO A 291 -5.69 20.67 -17.32
CA PRO A 291 -6.82 21.28 -16.61
C PRO A 291 -7.49 20.27 -15.68
N HIS A 292 -7.72 20.67 -14.44
CA HIS A 292 -8.41 19.87 -13.43
C HIS A 292 -9.68 20.60 -12.98
N LEU A 293 -10.84 19.96 -13.16
CA LEU A 293 -12.10 20.53 -12.69
C LEU A 293 -12.35 20.06 -11.26
N MET A 294 -12.25 20.98 -10.30
CA MET A 294 -12.56 20.71 -8.90
C MET A 294 -14.00 20.23 -8.74
N PHE A 295 -14.16 19.15 -7.97
CA PHE A 295 -15.44 18.49 -7.70
C PHE A 295 -16.16 18.06 -8.98
N ALA A 296 -15.41 17.50 -9.94
CA ALA A 296 -15.96 17.05 -11.21
C ALA A 296 -17.20 16.15 -10.99
N SER A 297 -18.28 16.45 -11.71
CA SER A 297 -19.60 15.80 -11.58
C SER A 297 -20.39 16.09 -10.30
N ALA A 298 -19.98 17.04 -9.46
CA ALA A 298 -20.78 17.55 -8.35
C ALA A 298 -21.49 18.86 -8.73
N VAL A 299 -22.58 19.18 -8.02
CA VAL A 299 -23.14 20.53 -8.03
C VAL A 299 -22.33 21.37 -7.05
N PHE A 300 -21.40 22.15 -7.58
CA PHE A 300 -20.49 22.98 -6.79
C PHE A 300 -20.44 24.42 -7.32
N TYR A 301 -20.48 25.39 -6.40
CA TYR A 301 -20.33 26.80 -6.73
C TYR A 301 -19.17 27.41 -5.93
N PRO A 302 -18.06 27.79 -6.59
CA PRO A 302 -16.87 28.30 -5.89
C PRO A 302 -17.05 29.70 -5.28
N GLY A 303 -18.13 30.43 -5.63
CA GLY A 303 -18.31 31.81 -5.20
C GLY A 303 -17.27 32.74 -5.81
N GLU A 304 -16.26 33.06 -5.01
CA GLU A 304 -15.14 33.90 -5.42
C GLU A 304 -14.03 33.09 -6.11
N ARG A 305 -13.07 33.79 -6.72
CA ARG A 305 -11.91 33.13 -7.31
C ARG A 305 -11.03 32.58 -6.20
N HIS A 306 -10.66 31.31 -6.34
CA HIS A 306 -9.71 30.68 -5.44
C HIS A 306 -8.34 31.38 -5.55
N GLU A 307 -7.67 31.55 -4.40
CA GLU A 307 -6.33 32.13 -4.33
C GLU A 307 -5.28 31.24 -5.03
N ASP A 308 -4.20 31.86 -5.51
CA ASP A 308 -3.13 31.13 -6.16
C ASP A 308 -2.39 30.25 -5.14
N CYS A 309 -2.26 28.96 -5.44
CA CYS A 309 -1.61 28.01 -4.55
C CYS A 309 -0.98 26.84 -5.32
N VAL A 310 -0.06 26.15 -4.65
CA VAL A 310 0.53 24.90 -5.12
C VAL A 310 0.37 23.88 -4.00
N VAL A 311 -0.22 22.74 -4.31
CA VAL A 311 -0.47 21.65 -3.36
C VAL A 311 0.18 20.38 -3.87
N GLU A 312 1.08 19.83 -3.05
CA GLU A 312 1.79 18.58 -3.33
C GLU A 312 1.32 17.52 -2.34
N LEU A 313 0.68 16.46 -2.86
CA LEU A 313 0.10 15.40 -2.02
C LEU A 313 1.05 14.19 -1.91
N ASP A 314 1.79 13.91 -2.97
CA ASP A 314 2.91 12.98 -3.04
C ASP A 314 3.87 13.36 -4.18
N ASP A 315 4.99 12.64 -4.31
CA ASP A 315 6.04 12.86 -5.32
C ASP A 315 5.52 12.82 -6.78
N THR A 316 4.32 12.29 -6.99
CA THR A 316 3.70 12.10 -8.30
C THR A 316 2.42 12.90 -8.49
N CYS A 317 1.99 13.68 -7.49
CA CYS A 317 0.69 14.31 -7.48
C CYS A 317 0.78 15.76 -7.01
N ARG A 318 0.76 16.66 -7.98
CA ARG A 318 0.89 18.10 -7.80
C ARG A 318 -0.25 18.83 -8.47
N PHE A 319 -0.88 19.72 -7.71
CA PHE A 319 -1.94 20.61 -8.16
C PHE A 319 -1.48 22.06 -8.09
N VAL A 320 -1.88 22.84 -9.08
CA VAL A 320 -1.56 24.26 -9.17
C VAL A 320 -2.84 25.02 -9.46
N CYS A 321 -3.16 26.00 -8.62
CA CYS A 321 -4.20 26.98 -8.89
C CYS A 321 -3.55 28.29 -9.35
N ARG A 322 -3.98 28.83 -10.49
CA ARG A 322 -3.62 30.18 -10.95
C ARG A 322 -4.84 30.91 -11.45
N ASN A 323 -5.12 32.08 -10.89
CA ASN A 323 -6.30 32.89 -11.19
C ASN A 323 -7.62 32.10 -11.10
N GLY A 324 -7.73 31.19 -10.13
CA GLY A 324 -8.89 30.29 -9.95
C GLY A 324 -8.98 29.12 -10.95
N ILE A 325 -7.98 28.94 -11.83
CA ILE A 325 -7.90 27.80 -12.76
C ILE A 325 -6.97 26.75 -12.17
N TRP A 326 -7.49 25.54 -12.00
CA TRP A 326 -6.75 24.41 -11.47
C TRP A 326 -6.14 23.57 -12.57
N THR A 327 -4.88 23.17 -12.37
CA THR A 327 -4.19 22.17 -13.18
C THR A 327 -3.56 21.09 -12.31
N ARG A 328 -3.41 19.89 -12.87
CA ARG A 328 -2.71 18.77 -12.26
C ARG A 328 -1.62 18.28 -13.20
N ASP A 329 -0.43 18.01 -12.66
CA ASP A 329 0.64 17.34 -13.41
C ASP A 329 0.28 15.87 -13.60
N SER A 330 -0.04 15.47 -14.83
CA SER A 330 -0.51 14.10 -15.15
C SER A 330 0.21 13.53 -16.37
N LEU A 331 0.30 12.20 -16.45
CA LEU A 331 0.66 11.50 -17.68
C LEU A 331 -0.51 11.50 -18.66
N HIS A 332 -0.21 11.61 -19.95
CA HIS A 332 -1.23 11.55 -21.01
C HIS A 332 -1.31 10.15 -21.63
N ASP A 333 -1.45 9.14 -20.77
CA ASP A 333 -1.58 7.73 -21.14
C ASP A 333 -2.95 7.14 -20.77
N GLY A 334 -3.84 7.98 -20.23
CA GLY A 334 -5.16 7.56 -19.75
C GLY A 334 -5.14 6.68 -18.51
N GLY A 335 -3.99 6.52 -17.83
CA GLY A 335 -3.83 5.68 -16.64
C GLY A 335 -4.03 4.19 -16.92
N ALA A 336 -3.87 3.75 -18.17
CA ALA A 336 -4.10 2.38 -18.58
C ALA A 336 -2.80 1.58 -18.65
N ARG A 337 -2.92 0.24 -18.53
CA ARG A 337 -1.81 -0.69 -18.75
C ARG A 337 -1.33 -0.63 -20.21
N SER A 338 -0.01 -0.72 -20.40
CA SER A 338 0.63 -0.66 -21.71
C SER A 338 0.64 -2.01 -22.42
N ALA A 339 -0.03 -2.09 -23.57
CA ALA A 339 0.00 -3.27 -24.43
C ALA A 339 1.39 -3.53 -25.02
N LYS A 340 2.15 -2.47 -25.31
CA LYS A 340 3.54 -2.56 -25.79
C LYS A 340 4.45 -3.14 -24.71
N LEU A 341 4.28 -2.72 -23.45
CA LEU A 341 4.99 -3.34 -22.32
C LEU A 341 4.57 -4.80 -22.14
N GLY A 342 3.28 -5.12 -22.28
CA GLY A 342 2.80 -6.50 -22.26
C GLY A 342 3.42 -7.39 -23.33
N GLN A 343 3.66 -6.86 -24.54
CA GLN A 343 4.40 -7.59 -25.57
C GLN A 343 5.85 -7.85 -25.15
N ILE A 344 6.54 -6.85 -24.59
CA ILE A 344 7.93 -6.98 -24.12
C ILE A 344 8.04 -8.06 -23.04
N LEU A 345 7.18 -8.01 -22.02
CA LEU A 345 7.25 -8.98 -20.91
C LEU A 345 6.84 -10.39 -21.33
N HIS A 346 5.87 -10.52 -22.23
CA HIS A 346 5.55 -11.82 -22.84
C HIS A 346 6.76 -12.39 -23.60
N ALA A 347 7.47 -11.56 -24.37
CA ALA A 347 8.68 -11.99 -25.08
C ALA A 347 9.80 -12.38 -24.11
N VAL A 348 9.95 -11.68 -22.98
CA VAL A 348 10.88 -12.07 -21.91
C VAL A 348 10.58 -13.47 -21.39
N ASP A 349 9.34 -13.72 -20.96
CA ASP A 349 8.92 -15.03 -20.44
C ASP A 349 9.14 -16.13 -21.50
N GLN A 350 8.64 -15.90 -22.72
CA GLN A 350 8.74 -16.86 -23.81
C GLN A 350 10.20 -17.24 -24.14
N ARG A 351 11.10 -16.27 -24.24
CA ARG A 351 12.50 -16.53 -24.62
C ARG A 351 13.33 -17.08 -23.46
N LEU A 352 13.00 -16.71 -22.21
CA LEU A 352 13.62 -17.33 -21.05
C LEU A 352 13.21 -18.80 -20.92
N ARG A 353 11.93 -19.15 -21.19
CA ARG A 353 11.48 -20.54 -21.26
C ARG A 353 12.23 -21.34 -22.32
N GLU A 354 12.51 -20.76 -23.48
CA GLU A 354 13.33 -21.40 -24.52
C GLU A 354 14.77 -21.62 -24.01
N ALA A 355 15.38 -20.62 -23.37
CA ALA A 355 16.76 -20.70 -22.88
C ALA A 355 16.93 -21.70 -21.71
N LEU A 356 15.89 -21.91 -20.92
CA LEU A 356 15.84 -22.86 -19.81
C LEU A 356 15.39 -24.28 -20.21
N ASP A 357 15.01 -24.50 -21.47
CA ASP A 357 14.32 -25.72 -21.92
C ASP A 357 13.09 -26.06 -21.05
N TYR A 358 12.31 -25.04 -20.72
CA TYR A 358 11.19 -25.15 -19.78
C TYR A 358 10.02 -25.97 -20.37
N PRO A 359 9.39 -26.91 -19.62
CA PRO A 359 8.38 -27.83 -20.17
C PRO A 359 7.15 -27.15 -20.81
N HIS A 360 6.72 -26.00 -20.31
CA HIS A 360 5.52 -25.31 -20.79
C HIS A 360 5.87 -24.11 -21.68
N GLN A 361 6.27 -24.36 -22.92
CA GLN A 361 6.67 -23.32 -23.86
C GLN A 361 5.53 -22.37 -24.25
N LEU A 362 5.88 -21.11 -24.54
CA LEU A 362 4.95 -20.08 -25.04
C LEU A 362 5.12 -19.87 -26.55
N LYS A 363 4.03 -19.56 -27.25
CA LYS A 363 4.07 -19.22 -28.68
C LYS A 363 4.58 -17.79 -28.86
N GLY A 364 5.59 -17.59 -29.70
CA GLY A 364 6.08 -16.25 -30.06
C GLY A 364 4.99 -15.40 -30.75
N ARG A 365 5.05 -14.08 -30.55
CA ARG A 365 4.06 -13.11 -31.10
C ARG A 365 4.59 -12.30 -32.28
N GLY A 366 5.68 -12.76 -32.92
CA GLY A 366 6.33 -12.02 -34.01
C GLY A 366 7.07 -10.78 -33.51
N ASP A 367 7.83 -10.92 -32.43
CA ASP A 367 8.52 -9.82 -31.78
C ASP A 367 9.63 -9.22 -32.65
N PRO A 368 9.86 -7.89 -32.61
CA PRO A 368 10.90 -7.26 -33.40
C PRO A 368 12.29 -7.86 -33.14
N LYS A 369 13.10 -8.01 -34.19
CA LYS A 369 14.45 -8.61 -34.09
C LYS A 369 15.34 -7.95 -33.04
N TYR A 370 15.30 -6.62 -32.91
CA TYR A 370 16.09 -5.91 -31.91
C TYR A 370 15.71 -6.30 -30.47
N LEU A 371 14.41 -6.51 -30.22
CA LEU A 371 13.89 -6.88 -28.91
C LEU A 371 14.31 -8.31 -28.58
N ALA A 372 14.11 -9.25 -29.52
CA ALA A 372 14.54 -10.63 -29.36
C ALA A 372 16.04 -10.74 -29.06
N GLN A 373 16.88 -9.99 -29.80
CA GLN A 373 18.33 -9.98 -29.58
C GLN A 373 18.74 -9.45 -28.21
N ILE A 374 18.05 -8.42 -27.71
CA ILE A 374 18.29 -7.87 -26.38
C ILE A 374 17.95 -8.91 -25.31
N ILE A 375 16.76 -9.52 -25.42
CA ILE A 375 16.28 -10.53 -24.46
C ILE A 375 17.18 -11.76 -24.47
N ASP A 376 17.53 -12.29 -25.64
CA ASP A 376 18.40 -13.47 -25.77
C ASP A 376 19.77 -13.26 -25.15
N ARG A 377 20.32 -12.06 -25.34
CA ARG A 377 21.60 -11.69 -24.77
C ARG A 377 21.51 -11.60 -23.25
N GLU A 378 20.48 -10.93 -22.73
CA GLU A 378 20.26 -10.79 -21.30
C GLU A 378 20.04 -12.15 -20.61
N ALA A 379 19.19 -13.00 -21.18
CA ALA A 379 18.95 -14.36 -20.68
C ALA A 379 20.24 -15.20 -20.69
N ARG A 380 21.03 -15.14 -21.77
CA ARG A 380 22.30 -15.87 -21.85
C ARG A 380 23.30 -15.40 -20.80
N ASP A 381 23.46 -14.08 -20.66
CA ASP A 381 24.40 -13.51 -19.71
C ASP A 381 23.98 -13.82 -18.25
N PHE A 382 22.67 -13.77 -17.96
CA PHE A 382 22.11 -14.20 -16.69
C PHE A 382 22.40 -15.68 -16.39
N LEU A 383 22.15 -16.58 -17.33
CA LEU A 383 22.38 -18.01 -17.14
C LEU A 383 23.87 -18.33 -16.95
N GLU A 384 24.76 -17.65 -17.68
CA GLU A 384 26.20 -17.76 -17.48
C GLU A 384 26.64 -17.25 -16.10
N TRP A 385 26.10 -16.10 -15.68
CA TRP A 385 26.31 -15.57 -14.34
C TRP A 385 25.81 -16.53 -13.26
N ARG A 386 24.59 -17.05 -13.38
CA ARG A 386 23.98 -18.00 -12.44
C ARG A 386 24.84 -19.25 -12.31
N ARG A 387 25.34 -19.80 -13.42
CA ARG A 387 26.23 -20.96 -13.43
C ARG A 387 27.57 -20.69 -12.76
N THR A 388 28.14 -19.50 -12.94
CA THR A 388 29.44 -19.13 -12.34
C THR A 388 29.34 -18.76 -10.87
N HIS A 389 28.16 -18.31 -10.41
CA HIS A 389 27.87 -17.94 -9.03
C HIS A 389 27.08 -19.01 -8.27
N THR A 390 26.80 -20.15 -8.89
CA THR A 390 26.30 -21.33 -8.17
C THR A 390 27.37 -21.77 -7.17
N PRO A 391 27.06 -21.91 -5.87
CA PRO A 391 28.03 -22.34 -4.87
C PRO A 391 28.66 -23.66 -5.32
N ARG A 392 29.98 -23.68 -5.53
CA ARG A 392 30.68 -24.94 -5.80
C ARG A 392 30.73 -25.71 -4.48
N ARG A 393 30.01 -26.82 -4.41
CA ARG A 393 30.17 -27.80 -3.33
C ARG A 393 31.56 -28.42 -3.48
N ILE A 394 32.52 -27.98 -2.67
CA ILE A 394 33.86 -28.58 -2.60
C ILE A 394 33.79 -29.69 -1.56
N GLU A 395 33.68 -30.93 -2.01
CA GLU A 395 33.85 -32.10 -1.13
C GLU A 395 35.35 -32.33 -0.92
N ILE A 396 35.84 -31.98 0.27
CA ILE A 396 37.22 -32.26 0.68
C ILE A 396 37.26 -33.68 1.25
N ASP A 397 37.99 -34.56 0.58
CA ASP A 397 38.23 -35.93 1.04
C ASP A 397 39.22 -35.94 2.22
N LEU A 398 38.68 -35.96 3.44
CA LEU A 398 39.45 -35.97 4.69
C LEU A 398 40.24 -37.27 4.89
N SER A 399 39.95 -38.35 4.16
CA SER A 399 40.69 -39.62 4.27
C SER A 399 42.16 -39.47 3.87
N LYS A 400 42.48 -38.47 3.05
CA LYS A 400 43.86 -38.15 2.63
C LYS A 400 44.65 -37.36 3.66
N LEU A 401 44.00 -36.74 4.65
CA LEU A 401 44.69 -36.01 5.72
C LEU A 401 45.49 -36.97 6.62
N ALA A 402 44.99 -38.19 6.85
CA ALA A 402 45.70 -39.21 7.61
C ALA A 402 47.01 -39.62 6.93
N SER A 403 47.00 -39.81 5.61
CA SER A 403 48.22 -40.14 4.87
C SER A 403 49.21 -38.97 4.85
N ILE A 404 48.72 -37.73 4.69
CA ILE A 404 49.56 -36.53 4.74
C ILE A 404 50.24 -36.40 6.11
N ARG A 405 49.50 -36.64 7.22
CA ARG A 405 50.05 -36.63 8.58
C ARG A 405 51.08 -37.74 8.78
N SER A 406 50.82 -38.96 8.29
CA SER A 406 51.78 -40.09 8.36
C SER A 406 53.06 -39.79 7.60
N THR A 407 52.97 -39.33 6.35
CA THR A 407 54.13 -38.99 5.54
C THR A 407 54.94 -37.83 6.15
N ALA A 408 54.26 -36.83 6.73
CA ALA A 408 54.93 -35.73 7.42
C ALA A 408 55.66 -36.23 8.69
N ALA A 409 55.04 -37.12 9.47
CA ALA A 409 55.66 -37.71 10.66
C ALA A 409 56.89 -38.56 10.30
N GLU A 410 56.80 -39.38 9.26
CA GLU A 410 57.93 -40.17 8.75
C GLU A 410 59.06 -39.29 8.21
N THR A 411 58.73 -38.21 7.50
CA THR A 411 59.72 -37.26 6.99
C THR A 411 60.40 -36.51 8.12
N ARG A 412 59.67 -36.14 9.17
CA ARG A 412 60.22 -35.54 10.39
C ARG A 412 61.20 -36.49 11.07
N GLU A 413 60.80 -37.76 11.22
CA GLU A 413 61.62 -38.81 11.85
C GLU A 413 62.91 -39.11 11.08
N ALA A 414 62.85 -39.04 9.75
CA ALA A 414 64.01 -39.24 8.89
C ALA A 414 65.01 -38.07 8.90
N LEU A 415 64.59 -36.88 9.35
CA LEU A 415 65.41 -35.66 9.39
C LEU A 415 66.01 -35.38 10.77
N LEU A 416 65.59 -36.11 11.82
CA LEU A 416 66.12 -36.00 13.18
C LEU A 416 67.55 -36.56 13.27
N VAL A 417 68.47 -35.78 13.85
CA VAL A 417 69.86 -36.20 14.18
C VAL A 417 69.91 -36.87 15.55
N ASP A 418 70.92 -37.73 15.80
CA ASP A 418 70.96 -38.59 17.01
C ASP A 418 70.94 -37.81 18.34
N GLU A 419 71.43 -36.57 18.38
CA GLU A 419 71.33 -35.69 19.56
C GLU A 419 69.87 -35.23 19.82
N GLU A 420 69.05 -35.05 18.79
CA GLU A 420 67.64 -34.64 18.90
C GLU A 420 66.70 -35.82 19.22
N ARG A 421 67.13 -37.06 18.95
CA ARG A 421 66.39 -38.28 19.34
C ARG A 421 66.45 -38.55 20.84
N GLU A 422 67.56 -38.22 21.49
CA GLU A 422 67.70 -38.39 22.94
C GLU A 422 66.90 -37.34 23.72
N ASP A 423 66.79 -36.11 23.20
CA ASP A 423 65.97 -35.05 23.79
C ASP A 423 64.46 -35.37 23.77
N GLU A 424 63.91 -35.97 22.69
CA GLU A 424 62.50 -36.40 22.66
C GLU A 424 62.21 -37.54 23.66
N MET A 425 63.18 -38.42 23.93
CA MET A 425 63.01 -39.55 24.86
C MET A 425 62.97 -39.10 26.33
N THR A 426 63.57 -37.95 26.67
CA THR A 426 63.52 -37.35 28.02
C THR A 426 62.21 -36.63 28.35
N VAL A 427 61.40 -36.24 27.35
CA VAL A 427 60.13 -35.53 27.57
C VAL A 427 58.98 -36.50 27.93
N LEU A 428 59.16 -37.80 27.69
CA LEU A 428 58.14 -38.84 27.95
C LEU A 428 58.20 -39.39 29.38
N VAL A 429 57.98 -38.54 30.39
CA VAL A 429 57.55 -39.00 31.73
C VAL A 429 56.01 -38.98 31.75
N PRO A 430 55.33 -40.11 31.99
CA PRO A 430 53.88 -40.18 31.89
C PRO A 430 53.22 -39.52 33.10
N LYS A 431 52.51 -38.41 32.87
CA LYS A 431 51.48 -37.91 33.79
C LYS A 431 50.22 -38.74 33.53
N ARG A 432 49.89 -39.66 34.44
CA ARG A 432 48.60 -40.35 34.46
C ARG A 432 47.48 -39.29 34.52
N ALA A 433 46.69 -39.21 33.47
CA ALA A 433 45.34 -38.70 33.49
C ALA A 433 44.44 -39.85 33.02
N ASP A 434 43.56 -40.29 33.91
CA ASP A 434 42.55 -41.29 33.60
C ASP A 434 41.53 -40.73 32.60
N GLY A 435 41.41 -41.42 31.47
CA GLY A 435 40.14 -41.95 30.94
C GLY A 435 38.97 -41.02 30.60
N ALA A 436 38.67 -41.00 29.30
CA ALA A 436 37.38 -40.78 28.63
C ALA A 436 36.96 -39.32 28.34
N GLY A 437 37.47 -38.81 27.21
CA GLY A 437 37.04 -37.56 26.56
C GLY A 437 37.92 -37.24 25.33
N GLU A 438 38.27 -38.25 24.54
CA GLU A 438 39.19 -38.09 23.40
C GLU A 438 38.52 -37.32 22.25
N GLY A 439 38.70 -36.00 22.25
CA GLY A 439 38.37 -35.14 21.11
C GLY A 439 38.27 -33.66 21.45
N LEU A 440 37.70 -33.31 22.61
CA LEU A 440 37.27 -31.93 22.90
C LEU A 440 38.09 -31.20 23.99
N GLY A 441 39.07 -31.86 24.61
CA GLY A 441 39.87 -31.25 25.68
C GLY A 441 39.09 -30.89 26.95
N LEU A 442 37.85 -31.40 27.08
CA LEU A 442 36.98 -31.18 28.23
C LEU A 442 37.43 -32.04 29.43
N SER A 443 37.39 -31.46 30.63
CA SER A 443 37.62 -32.19 31.87
C SER A 443 36.44 -33.10 32.21
N PRO A 444 36.62 -34.13 33.05
CA PRO A 444 35.52 -35.02 33.47
C PRO A 444 34.34 -34.27 34.09
N ASP A 445 34.62 -33.20 34.83
CA ASP A 445 33.61 -32.36 35.48
C ASP A 445 32.83 -31.52 34.44
N GLU A 446 33.50 -30.99 33.41
CA GLU A 446 32.87 -30.26 32.30
C GLU A 446 32.01 -31.17 31.43
N LEU A 447 32.45 -32.40 31.16
CA LEU A 447 31.68 -33.42 30.44
C LEU A 447 30.42 -33.82 31.22
N ALA A 448 30.54 -34.01 32.54
CA ALA A 448 29.40 -34.31 33.39
C ALA A 448 28.41 -33.14 33.41
N PHE A 449 28.91 -31.89 33.45
CA PHE A 449 28.09 -30.70 33.42
C PHE A 449 27.32 -30.52 32.09
N LEU A 450 27.99 -30.67 30.94
CA LEU A 450 27.34 -30.62 29.61
C LEU A 450 26.30 -31.71 29.42
N ARG A 451 26.59 -32.95 29.86
CA ARG A 451 25.61 -34.05 29.82
C ARG A 451 24.42 -33.77 30.75
N GLY A 452 24.67 -33.14 31.90
CA GLY A 452 23.61 -32.67 32.80
C GLY A 452 22.71 -31.61 32.16
N LEU A 453 23.29 -30.66 31.41
CA LEU A 453 22.54 -29.66 30.64
C LEU A 453 21.71 -30.30 29.52
N LEU A 454 22.27 -31.25 28.77
CA LEU A 454 21.57 -31.99 27.71
C LEU A 454 20.39 -32.81 28.24
N ASP A 455 20.51 -33.36 29.45
CA ASP A 455 19.46 -34.14 30.12
C ASP A 455 18.45 -33.26 30.89
N GLY A 456 18.63 -31.93 30.90
CA GLY A 456 17.76 -30.98 31.61
C GLY A 456 17.87 -31.06 33.14
N ARG A 457 19.03 -31.47 33.69
CA ARG A 457 19.26 -31.71 35.13
C ARG A 457 20.34 -30.81 35.75
N ALA A 458 20.53 -29.58 35.27
CA ALA A 458 21.53 -28.69 35.84
C ALA A 458 21.02 -28.04 37.14
N GLU A 459 21.68 -28.34 38.27
CA GLU A 459 21.55 -27.56 39.51
C GLU A 459 22.71 -26.56 39.62
N ALA A 460 22.40 -25.33 40.04
CA ALA A 460 23.38 -24.26 40.21
C ALA A 460 24.30 -24.55 41.41
N VAL A 461 25.55 -24.90 41.14
CA VAL A 461 26.60 -25.08 42.15
C VAL A 461 27.48 -23.81 42.21
N ALA A 462 27.96 -23.43 43.38
CA ALA A 462 28.91 -22.32 43.50
C ALA A 462 30.20 -22.69 42.73
N SER A 463 30.55 -21.89 41.71
CA SER A 463 31.61 -22.05 40.67
C SER A 463 31.18 -22.50 39.26
N VAL A 464 29.88 -22.47 38.94
CA VAL A 464 29.34 -22.69 37.58
C VAL A 464 29.90 -21.73 36.52
N ASP A 465 30.11 -20.45 36.85
CA ASP A 465 30.59 -19.44 35.87
C ASP A 465 31.93 -19.83 35.23
N LEU A 466 32.88 -20.33 36.03
CA LEU A 466 34.20 -20.74 35.54
C LEU A 466 34.14 -22.00 34.67
N ILE A 467 33.18 -22.89 34.94
CA ILE A 467 32.96 -24.11 34.17
C ILE A 467 32.34 -23.74 32.82
N VAL A 468 31.35 -22.85 32.82
CA VAL A 468 30.71 -22.33 31.60
C VAL A 468 31.72 -21.61 30.70
N ASP A 469 32.54 -20.72 31.26
CA ASP A 469 33.57 -20.01 30.51
C ASP A 469 34.59 -20.99 29.89
N SER A 470 35.04 -21.99 30.65
CA SER A 470 35.99 -22.99 30.13
C SER A 470 35.39 -23.88 29.05
N ILE A 471 34.11 -24.24 29.16
CA ILE A 471 33.39 -25.02 28.14
C ILE A 471 33.25 -24.20 26.85
N ASN A 472 32.81 -22.95 26.96
CA ASN A 472 32.64 -22.07 25.81
C ASN A 472 33.97 -21.84 25.10
N GLU A 473 35.07 -21.61 25.83
CA GLU A 473 36.41 -21.47 25.24
C GLU A 473 36.84 -22.73 24.47
N LYS A 474 36.61 -23.93 25.03
CA LYS A 474 37.02 -25.20 24.42
C LYS A 474 36.16 -25.61 23.24
N LEU A 475 34.88 -25.25 23.23
CA LEU A 475 33.95 -25.58 22.15
C LEU A 475 33.87 -24.49 21.07
N PHE A 476 34.43 -23.30 21.31
CA PHE A 476 34.41 -22.19 20.34
C PHE A 476 35.05 -22.57 19.01
N ASP A 477 36.17 -23.29 19.01
CA ASP A 477 36.84 -23.72 17.78
C ASP A 477 36.03 -24.75 16.97
N LEU A 478 35.08 -25.44 17.61
CA LEU A 478 34.23 -26.45 16.97
C LEU A 478 32.90 -25.86 16.48
N VAL A 479 32.23 -25.08 17.33
CA VAL A 479 30.87 -24.57 17.08
C VAL A 479 30.92 -23.16 16.47
N GLY A 480 31.97 -22.39 16.74
CA GLY A 480 32.14 -21.02 16.26
C GLY A 480 31.36 -19.96 17.03
N ASP A 481 30.68 -20.34 18.11
CA ASP A 481 29.89 -19.44 18.96
C ASP A 481 29.81 -19.94 20.43
N THR A 482 29.13 -19.17 21.29
CA THR A 482 28.86 -19.48 22.70
C THR A 482 27.83 -20.60 22.80
N VAL A 483 28.18 -21.67 23.50
CA VAL A 483 27.40 -22.91 23.55
C VAL A 483 26.49 -22.96 24.78
N VAL A 484 26.96 -22.42 25.90
CA VAL A 484 26.22 -22.34 27.17
C VAL A 484 26.08 -20.88 27.57
N GLU A 485 24.84 -20.44 27.77
CA GLU A 485 24.49 -19.10 28.22
C GLU A 485 23.73 -19.14 29.55
N PHE A 486 23.62 -18.00 30.24
CA PHE A 486 22.78 -17.86 31.42
C PHE A 486 21.43 -17.29 31.04
N ASP A 487 20.36 -17.97 31.45
CA ASP A 487 18.99 -17.50 31.23
C ASP A 487 18.64 -16.27 32.10
N GLU A 488 17.42 -15.74 31.93
CA GLU A 488 16.92 -14.58 32.70
C GLU A 488 16.86 -14.82 34.22
N MET A 489 16.95 -16.08 34.67
CA MET A 489 16.97 -16.48 36.08
C MET A 489 18.40 -16.78 36.58
N GLY A 490 19.43 -16.58 35.75
CA GLY A 490 20.83 -16.80 36.09
C GLY A 490 21.23 -18.28 36.13
N SER A 491 20.48 -19.15 35.45
CA SER A 491 20.80 -20.58 35.34
C SER A 491 21.47 -20.89 33.99
N PRO A 492 22.52 -21.73 33.97
CA PRO A 492 23.19 -22.12 32.73
C PRO A 492 22.24 -22.98 31.87
N ALA A 493 22.14 -22.64 30.59
CA ALA A 493 21.34 -23.34 29.59
C ALA A 493 22.12 -23.46 28.27
N LEU A 494 21.89 -24.54 27.52
CA LEU A 494 22.44 -24.69 26.18
C LEU A 494 21.67 -23.80 25.21
N VAL A 495 22.38 -23.11 24.32
CA VAL A 495 21.77 -22.36 23.22
C VAL A 495 21.08 -23.35 22.27
N GLU A 496 19.78 -23.12 22.01
CA GLU A 496 18.91 -24.08 21.30
C GLU A 496 19.48 -24.52 19.95
N ASP A 497 20.10 -23.61 19.21
CA ASP A 497 20.65 -23.84 17.88
C ASP A 497 21.85 -24.80 17.87
N TYR A 498 22.56 -24.95 19.00
CA TYR A 498 23.80 -25.75 19.09
C TYR A 498 23.63 -27.05 19.88
N ILE A 499 22.42 -27.37 20.36
CA ILE A 499 22.16 -28.57 21.16
C ILE A 499 22.54 -29.86 20.39
N GLU A 500 22.20 -29.95 19.11
CA GLU A 500 22.52 -31.13 18.30
C GLU A 500 24.02 -31.21 17.99
N ASP A 501 24.68 -30.08 17.72
CA ASP A 501 26.13 -30.02 17.50
C ASP A 501 26.91 -30.47 18.74
N VAL A 502 26.46 -30.04 19.93
CA VAL A 502 27.03 -30.48 21.21
C VAL A 502 26.77 -31.96 21.46
N ARG A 503 25.59 -32.46 21.09
CA ARG A 503 25.26 -33.89 21.25
C ARG A 503 26.11 -34.76 20.33
N GLU A 504 26.36 -34.33 19.08
CA GLU A 504 27.25 -35.00 18.14
C GLU A 504 28.71 -34.93 18.59
N ALA A 505 29.14 -33.81 19.18
CA ALA A 505 30.49 -33.68 19.71
C ALA A 505 30.76 -34.60 20.93
N LEU A 506 29.72 -34.92 21.70
CA LEU A 506 29.82 -35.73 22.93
C LEU A 506 29.50 -37.22 22.74
N SER A 507 29.07 -37.63 21.54
CA SER A 507 28.81 -39.03 21.15
C SER A 507 30.08 -39.73 20.67
#